data_AF-A0A947ZVG0-F1
#
_entry.id   AF-A0A947ZVG0-F1
#
_cell.length_a   1.000
_cell.length_b   1.000
_cell.length_c   1.000
_cell.angle_alpha   90.00
_cell.angle_beta   90.00
_cell.angle_gamma   90.00
#
_symmetry.space_group_name_H-M   'P 1'
#
loop_
_entity.id
_entity.type
_entity.pdbx_description
1 polymer ?
#
loop_
_entity_poly.entity_id
_entity_poly.type
_entity_poly.pdbx_seq_one_letter_code
_entity_poly.pdbx_strand_id
1 'polypeptide(L)'
;MKDDKDLISMEGMTFSNLIVADFMDRLKGSGYFSNVELTQTTKATSEGRDLVKFSITSKYTENPNKPVSPAETTGQTAGKGSK
;
A
#
# COMPACT_ATOMS: atom_id res chain seq x y z
N MET A 1 -9.87 -18.51 -7.75
CA MET A 1 -9.10 -17.36 -8.26
C MET A 1 -9.49 -16.20 -7.38
N LYS A 2 -8.63 -15.77 -6.44
CA LYS A 2 -8.94 -14.65 -5.53
C LYS A 2 -8.71 -13.38 -6.34
N ASP A 3 -9.79 -12.64 -6.58
CA ASP A 3 -9.74 -11.40 -7.35
C ASP A 3 -8.77 -10.41 -6.69
N ASP A 4 -7.74 -9.97 -7.41
CA ASP A 4 -6.88 -8.82 -7.08
C ASP A 4 -7.65 -7.47 -7.13
N LYS A 5 -8.99 -7.49 -7.03
CA LYS A 5 -9.87 -6.33 -7.22
C LYS A 5 -9.63 -5.20 -6.22
N ASP A 6 -9.02 -5.53 -5.08
CA ASP A 6 -8.82 -4.57 -3.99
C ASP A 6 -7.39 -4.01 -3.97
N LEU A 7 -6.49 -4.50 -4.84
CA LEU A 7 -5.14 -3.97 -4.96
C LEU A 7 -5.14 -2.70 -5.80
N ILE A 8 -4.64 -1.63 -5.23
CA ILE A 8 -4.47 -0.34 -5.89
C ILE A 8 -2.99 0.02 -5.99
N SER A 9 -2.65 0.69 -7.09
CA SER A 9 -1.36 1.34 -7.30
C SER A 9 -1.57 2.84 -7.42
N MET A 10 -0.78 3.61 -6.69
CA MET A 10 -0.83 5.07 -6.65
C MET A 10 0.54 5.62 -7.05
N GLU A 11 0.57 6.51 -8.02
CA GLU A 11 1.80 7.22 -8.42
C GLU A 11 1.64 8.72 -8.18
N GLY A 12 2.73 9.37 -7.79
CA GLY A 12 2.73 10.81 -7.55
C GLY A 12 4.10 11.44 -7.58
N MET A 13 4.13 12.77 -7.50
CA MET A 13 5.33 13.58 -7.34
C MET A 13 5.16 14.53 -6.16
N THR A 14 6.23 14.74 -5.41
CA THR A 14 6.26 15.65 -4.27
C THR A 14 7.62 16.32 -4.12
N PHE A 15 7.75 17.30 -3.23
CA PHE A 15 9.02 18.02 -3.01
C PHE A 15 10.01 17.26 -2.12
N SER A 16 9.57 16.27 -1.33
CA SER A 16 10.48 15.55 -0.45
C SER A 16 9.95 14.18 -0.02
N ASN A 17 10.87 13.30 0.38
CA ASN A 17 10.55 12.00 0.95
C ASN A 17 9.73 12.10 2.25
N LEU A 18 9.86 13.22 3.00
CA LEU A 18 9.07 13.43 4.23
C LEU A 18 7.57 13.55 3.93
N ILE A 19 7.21 14.16 2.80
CA ILE A 19 5.81 14.26 2.39
C ILE A 19 5.28 12.89 1.94
N VAL A 20 6.11 12.05 1.32
CA VAL A 20 5.74 10.66 0.99
C VAL A 20 5.46 9.88 2.27
N ALA A 21 6.32 10.02 3.29
CA ALA A 21 6.13 9.34 4.57
C ALA A 21 4.84 9.79 5.28
N ASP A 22 4.60 11.10 5.41
CA ASP A 22 3.36 11.64 5.99
C ASP A 22 2.12 11.15 5.22
N PHE A 23 2.18 11.13 3.89
CA PHE A 23 1.10 10.62 3.06
C PHE A 23 0.81 9.14 3.34
N MET A 24 1.84 8.29 3.41
CA MET A 24 1.68 6.87 3.75
C MET A 24 1.09 6.67 5.14
N ASP A 25 1.49 7.47 6.13
CA ASP A 25 0.97 7.36 7.49
C ASP A 25 -0.49 7.80 7.58
N ARG A 26 -0.90 8.82 6.80
CA ARG A 26 -2.32 9.20 6.66
C ARG A 26 -3.14 8.12 5.96
N LEU A 27 -2.60 7.45 4.94
CA LEU A 27 -3.28 6.32 4.29
C LEU A 27 -3.55 5.21 5.32
N LYS A 28 -2.54 4.81 6.09
CA LYS A 28 -2.70 3.81 7.16
C LYS A 28 -3.70 4.26 8.23
N GLY A 29 -3.64 5.54 8.62
CA GLY A 29 -4.51 6.12 9.64
C GLY A 29 -5.98 6.27 9.22
N SER A 30 -6.29 6.20 7.93
CA SER A 30 -7.66 6.33 7.42
C SER A 30 -8.56 5.12 7.71
N GLY A 31 -7.96 3.93 7.90
CA GLY A 31 -8.69 2.66 8.02
C GLY A 31 -9.18 2.06 6.70
N TYR A 32 -9.18 2.81 5.60
CA TYR A 32 -9.60 2.35 4.27
C TYR A 32 -8.49 1.63 3.50
N PHE A 33 -7.24 1.88 3.88
CA PHE A 33 -6.06 1.34 3.19
C PHE A 33 -5.27 0.44 4.14
N SER A 34 -4.95 -0.75 3.66
CA SER A 34 -4.08 -1.71 4.33
C SER A 34 -2.93 -2.11 3.41
N ASN A 35 -1.88 -2.72 3.96
CA ASN A 35 -0.68 -3.11 3.21
C ASN A 35 -0.12 -1.96 2.36
N VAL A 36 -0.03 -0.76 2.94
CA VAL A 36 0.51 0.43 2.28
C VAL A 36 2.03 0.29 2.17
N GLU A 37 2.52 0.05 0.97
CA GLU A 37 3.93 -0.24 0.68
C GLU A 37 4.48 0.72 -0.38
N LEU A 38 5.65 1.29 -0.11
CA LEU A 38 6.38 2.13 -1.06
C LEU A 38 7.18 1.23 -2.01
N THR A 39 6.79 1.18 -3.28
CA THR A 39 7.41 0.29 -4.27
C THR A 39 8.52 0.97 -5.06
N GLN A 40 8.43 2.29 -5.23
CA GLN A 40 9.45 3.06 -5.92
C GLN A 40 9.59 4.46 -5.33
N THR A 41 10.82 4.97 -5.29
CA THR A 41 11.11 6.38 -5.01
C THR A 41 12.33 6.79 -5.82
N THR A 42 12.18 7.81 -6.66
CA THR A 42 13.24 8.33 -7.51
C THR A 42 13.28 9.85 -7.48
N LYS A 43 14.47 10.42 -7.63
CA LYS A 43 14.60 11.87 -7.87
C LYS A 43 14.12 12.18 -9.28
N ALA A 44 13.37 13.25 -9.43
CA ALA A 44 12.91 13.77 -10.71
C ALA A 44 13.15 15.29 -10.74
N THR A 45 13.29 15.85 -11.93
CA THR A 45 13.29 17.31 -12.12
C THR A 45 12.15 17.65 -13.05
N SER A 46 11.26 18.55 -12.64
CA SER A 46 10.13 19.01 -13.46
C SER A 46 9.97 20.52 -13.31
N GLU A 47 9.81 21.22 -14.43
CA GLU A 47 9.70 22.69 -14.46
C GLU A 47 10.83 23.42 -13.71
N GLY A 48 12.05 22.86 -13.77
CA GLY A 48 13.22 23.42 -13.07
C GLY A 48 13.22 23.22 -11.55
N ARG A 49 12.36 22.35 -11.01
CA ARG A 49 12.30 22.02 -9.58
C ARG A 49 12.67 20.57 -9.35
N ASP A 50 13.46 20.34 -8.30
CA ASP A 50 13.76 19.00 -7.82
C ASP A 50 12.56 18.43 -7.07
N LEU A 51 12.17 17.24 -7.47
CA LEU A 51 11.02 16.50 -6.99
C LEU A 51 11.41 15.06 -6.68
N VAL A 52 10.51 14.40 -5.98
CA VAL A 52 10.54 12.98 -5.69
C VAL A 52 9.33 12.37 -6.39
N LYS A 53 9.57 11.46 -7.34
CA LYS A 53 8.54 10.59 -7.89
C LYS A 53 8.43 9.36 -7.00
N PHE A 54 7.20 8.97 -6.66
CA PHE A 54 6.94 7.80 -5.83
C PHE A 54 5.83 6.92 -6.43
N SER A 55 5.89 5.64 -6.10
CA SER A 55 4.83 4.67 -6.36
C SER A 55 4.53 3.89 -5.08
N ILE A 56 3.25 3.74 -4.76
CA ILE A 56 2.74 3.05 -3.58
C ILE A 56 1.73 2.00 -4.01
N THR A 57 1.81 0.82 -3.43
CA THR A 57 0.76 -0.21 -3.53
C THR A 57 0.00 -0.32 -2.22
N SER A 58 -1.28 -0.62 -2.28
CA SER A 58 -2.12 -0.83 -1.10
C SER A 58 -3.33 -1.70 -1.43
N LYS A 59 -3.97 -2.26 -0.40
CA LYS A 59 -5.31 -2.84 -0.48
C LYS A 59 -6.34 -1.84 0.01
N TYR A 60 -7.39 -1.63 -0.77
CA TYR A 60 -8.52 -0.78 -0.42
C TYR A 60 -9.69 -1.60 0.15
N THR A 61 -10.35 -1.09 1.19
CA THR A 61 -11.62 -1.62 1.70
C THR A 61 -12.68 -0.53 1.69
N GLU A 62 -13.86 -0.84 1.14
CA GLU A 62 -14.99 0.09 1.11
C GLU A 62 -15.58 0.37 2.51
N ASN A 63 -15.33 -0.52 3.48
CA ASN A 63 -15.81 -0.36 4.85
C ASN A 63 -14.68 -0.60 5.88
N PRO A 64 -14.13 0.46 6.49
CA PRO A 64 -13.02 0.36 7.44
C PRO A 64 -13.43 -0.26 8.78
N ASN A 65 -14.74 -0.33 9.06
CA ASN A 65 -15.30 -0.89 10.30
C ASN A 65 -15.72 -2.36 10.16
N LYS A 66 -15.71 -2.92 8.94
CA LYS A 66 -15.97 -4.35 8.76
C LYS A 66 -14.66 -5.09 9.09
N PRO A 67 -14.64 -5.98 10.11
CA PRO A 67 -13.44 -6.75 10.40
C PRO A 67 -13.06 -7.52 9.13
N VAL A 68 -11.83 -7.31 8.66
CA VAL A 68 -11.23 -8.13 7.61
C VAL A 68 -11.26 -9.57 8.12
N SER A 69 -12.13 -10.40 7.53
CA SER A 69 -12.26 -11.79 7.94
C SER A 69 -10.90 -12.49 7.81
N PRO A 70 -10.43 -13.24 8.82
CA PRO A 70 -9.13 -13.94 8.80
C PRO A 70 -8.90 -14.91 7.63
N ALA A 71 -9.89 -15.16 6.78
CA ALA A 71 -9.77 -16.03 5.60
C ALA A 71 -8.85 -15.47 4.48
N GLU A 72 -8.41 -14.21 4.60
CA GLU A 72 -7.53 -13.57 3.61
C GLU A 72 -6.12 -13.27 4.12
N THR A 73 -5.80 -13.65 5.35
CA THR A 73 -4.48 -13.44 5.95
C THR A 73 -4.01 -14.69 6.68
N THR A 74 -3.94 -15.83 5.98
CA THR A 74 -2.94 -16.90 6.14
C THR A 74 -3.38 -18.11 5.32
N GLY A 75 -2.68 -18.33 4.21
CA GLY A 75 -2.81 -19.53 3.37
C GLY A 75 -1.47 -19.87 2.71
N GLN A 76 -0.38 -19.66 3.44
CA GLN A 76 0.92 -20.27 3.14
C GLN A 76 1.52 -20.71 4.46
N THR A 77 2.00 -21.97 4.48
CA THR A 77 2.59 -22.76 5.57
C THR A 77 1.65 -23.44 6.57
N ALA A 78 1.32 -24.70 6.29
CA ALA A 78 1.28 -25.77 7.30
C ALA A 78 1.43 -27.13 6.59
N GLY A 79 2.67 -27.62 6.50
CA GLY A 79 2.92 -29.04 6.28
C GLY A 79 2.43 -29.81 7.50
N LYS A 80 1.58 -30.81 7.30
CA LYS A 80 1.11 -31.70 8.37
C LYS A 80 1.68 -33.10 8.10
N GLY A 81 2.71 -33.44 8.88
CA GLY A 81 3.08 -34.83 9.10
C GLY A 81 2.10 -35.52 10.05
N SER A 82 2.22 -36.85 10.06
CA SER A 82 1.61 -37.84 10.95
C SER A 82 0.13 -38.13 10.64
N LYS A 83 -0.29 -39.40 10.46
CA LYS A 83 0.12 -40.62 11.15
C LYS A 83 -0.26 -41.84 10.32
#